data_AF-A0A5C5VRC5-F1
#
_entry.id   AF-A0A5C5VRC5-F1
#
_cell.length_a   1.000
_cell.length_b   1.000
_cell.length_c   1.000
_cell.angle_alpha   90.00
_cell.angle_beta   90.00
_cell.angle_gamma   90.00
#
_symmetry.space_group_name_H-M   'P 1'
#
loop_
_entity.id
_entity.type
_entity.pdbx_description
1 polymer ?
#
loop_
_entity_poly.entity_id
_entity_poly.type
_entity_poly.pdbx_seq_one_letter_code
_entity_poly.pdbx_strand_id
1 'polypeptide(L)'
;MLTQCSKSVLNLLLITGLLIAAAPASAANATCTVSQPRNTVPKPVMLSVTLPDSSMWGVNVMIMPGMTVSQKRDAFVAQINASGHSAVAAAGPDKFTVQGLAPGSTLKWTDGGTCEQLDKIVVAAAPAALVEFRGVFEPLDTLHQPAIFTAGIVTDVGELTATVSAQELNFQTDGPIICQALFQRLAPRAPQYGTQINYAGDRLEVYFDPAYTVTQGGIIFGTGSPSQGCGGSVLVPTAPPTGNGDMNCDGRTDILDINAFLLAISNPAAYAALYPDCNILNGDMNGDGVVNILDINPFIAQLGN
;
A
#
# COMPACT_ATOMS: atom_id res chain seq x y z
N MET A 1 -43.31 -63.46 23.34
CA MET A 1 -42.09 -63.50 24.18
C MET A 1 -41.10 -62.52 23.60
N LEU A 2 -40.55 -61.66 24.46
CA LEU A 2 -39.53 -60.65 24.14
C LEU A 2 -38.30 -61.29 23.48
N THR A 3 -37.54 -60.54 22.66
CA THR A 3 -36.14 -60.11 22.93
C THR A 3 -35.59 -59.29 21.74
N GLN A 4 -34.96 -58.15 22.05
CA GLN A 4 -34.31 -57.16 21.20
C GLN A 4 -32.89 -57.60 20.72
N CYS A 5 -32.24 -56.69 19.96
CA CYS A 5 -30.82 -56.56 19.59
C CYS A 5 -30.35 -57.38 18.36
N SER A 6 -29.59 -56.85 17.38
CA SER A 6 -28.71 -55.68 17.35
C SER A 6 -28.43 -55.21 15.92
N LYS A 7 -28.49 -53.87 15.75
CA LYS A 7 -27.69 -52.96 14.91
C LYS A 7 -26.82 -53.53 13.77
N SER A 8 -27.05 -53.02 12.55
CA SER A 8 -25.99 -52.39 11.73
C SER A 8 -26.62 -51.59 10.58
N VAL A 9 -26.90 -50.30 10.82
CA VAL A 9 -27.21 -49.35 9.74
C VAL A 9 -25.92 -48.61 9.44
N LEU A 10 -25.39 -48.90 8.25
CA LEU A 10 -24.22 -48.29 7.65
C LEU A 10 -24.52 -46.80 7.39
N ASN A 11 -24.11 -45.93 8.32
CA ASN A 11 -24.30 -44.48 8.19
C ASN A 11 -23.16 -43.92 7.31
N LEU A 12 -23.47 -43.69 6.04
CA LEU A 12 -22.61 -43.02 5.07
C LEU A 12 -22.58 -41.52 5.41
N LEU A 13 -21.59 -41.09 6.21
CA LEU A 13 -21.33 -39.66 6.38
C LEU A 13 -20.72 -39.10 5.08
N LEU A 14 -21.53 -38.38 4.31
CA LEU A 14 -21.03 -37.41 3.35
C LEU A 14 -20.27 -36.32 4.12
N ILE A 15 -18.95 -36.31 3.97
CA ILE A 15 -18.12 -35.17 4.34
C ILE A 15 -18.35 -34.11 3.26
N THR A 16 -19.35 -33.26 3.44
CA THR A 16 -19.40 -31.97 2.75
C THR A 16 -18.24 -31.15 3.26
N GLY A 17 -17.16 -31.11 2.49
CA GLY A 17 -16.06 -30.18 2.67
C GLY A 17 -16.64 -28.76 2.65
N LEU A 18 -16.74 -28.16 3.84
CA LEU A 18 -16.99 -26.75 3.98
C LEU A 18 -15.74 -26.06 3.43
N LEU A 19 -15.78 -25.63 2.16
CA LEU A 19 -14.88 -24.59 1.70
C LEU A 19 -15.15 -23.39 2.62
N ILE A 20 -14.25 -23.17 3.56
CA ILE A 20 -14.17 -21.90 4.27
C ILE A 20 -13.80 -20.89 3.19
N ALA A 21 -14.82 -20.21 2.66
CA ALA A 21 -14.59 -19.01 1.89
C ALA A 21 -13.88 -18.04 2.84
N ALA A 22 -12.60 -17.77 2.55
CA ALA A 22 -11.88 -16.67 3.17
C ALA A 22 -12.79 -15.44 3.10
N ALA A 23 -13.16 -14.89 4.25
CA ALA A 23 -13.82 -13.60 4.28
C ALA A 23 -12.91 -12.62 3.49
N PRO A 24 -13.46 -11.80 2.59
CA PRO A 24 -12.62 -10.88 1.83
C PRO A 24 -11.92 -9.97 2.84
N ALA A 25 -10.59 -10.04 2.87
CA ALA A 25 -9.75 -9.12 3.61
C ALA A 25 -10.29 -7.71 3.36
N SER A 26 -10.45 -6.91 4.43
CA SER A 26 -11.03 -5.57 4.36
C SER A 26 -10.42 -4.79 3.21
N ALA A 27 -11.15 -4.67 2.10
CA ALA A 27 -10.68 -4.08 0.87
C ALA A 27 -10.32 -2.62 1.11
N ALA A 28 -9.03 -2.32 1.09
CA ALA A 28 -8.56 -0.95 1.18
C ALA A 28 -8.67 -0.27 -0.19
N ASN A 29 -8.80 1.04 -0.17
CA ASN A 29 -8.90 1.87 -1.36
C ASN A 29 -7.72 2.83 -1.41
N ALA A 30 -7.09 2.96 -2.58
CA ALA A 30 -6.06 3.95 -2.83
C ALA A 30 -6.61 5.02 -3.77
N THR A 31 -6.54 6.28 -3.36
CA THR A 31 -6.89 7.41 -4.20
C THR A 31 -5.63 7.98 -4.83
N CYS A 32 -5.62 8.01 -6.15
CA CYS A 32 -4.57 8.62 -6.94
C CYS A 32 -5.05 9.93 -7.55
N THR A 33 -4.21 10.95 -7.50
CA THR A 33 -4.42 12.23 -8.18
C THR A 33 -3.38 12.37 -9.29
N VAL A 34 -3.84 12.67 -10.51
CA VAL A 34 -3.00 12.93 -11.67
C VAL A 34 -2.84 14.43 -11.88
N SER A 35 -1.61 14.87 -12.11
CA SER A 35 -1.33 16.22 -12.56
C SER A 35 -1.43 16.32 -14.09
N GLN A 36 -1.26 17.53 -14.64
CA GLN A 36 -1.39 17.77 -16.07
C GLN A 36 -0.12 17.29 -16.81
N PRO A 37 -0.22 16.32 -17.75
CA PRO A 37 0.92 15.88 -18.53
C PRO A 37 1.50 17.01 -19.38
N ARG A 38 2.83 17.10 -19.42
CA ARG A 38 3.58 18.09 -20.21
C ARG A 38 4.54 17.43 -21.21
N ASN A 39 4.35 16.14 -21.47
CA ASN A 39 5.15 15.37 -22.39
C ASN A 39 4.96 15.83 -23.84
N THR A 40 6.06 15.90 -24.58
CA THR A 40 6.09 16.25 -26.01
C THR A 40 6.11 15.02 -26.92
N VAL A 41 6.42 13.85 -26.35
CA VAL A 41 6.37 12.55 -27.02
C VAL A 41 5.47 11.59 -26.24
N PRO A 42 4.84 10.61 -26.87
CA PRO A 42 4.09 9.58 -26.15
C PRO A 42 4.97 8.88 -25.11
N LYS A 43 4.49 8.79 -23.85
CA LYS A 43 5.23 8.14 -22.75
C LYS A 43 4.35 7.09 -22.05
N PRO A 44 4.87 5.88 -21.78
CA PRO A 44 4.17 4.90 -20.97
C PRO A 44 4.29 5.24 -19.49
N VAL A 45 3.16 5.34 -18.79
CA VAL A 45 3.10 5.50 -17.33
C VAL A 45 2.62 4.20 -16.74
N MET A 46 3.34 3.70 -15.73
CA MET A 46 3.03 2.42 -15.10
C MET A 46 2.50 2.62 -13.69
N LEU A 47 1.38 1.96 -13.40
CA LEU A 47 0.86 1.77 -12.06
C LEU A 47 0.88 0.28 -11.77
N SER A 48 1.63 -0.13 -10.76
CA SER A 48 1.77 -1.52 -10.34
C SER A 48 1.33 -1.69 -8.89
N VAL A 49 0.69 -2.80 -8.58
CA VAL A 49 0.36 -3.21 -7.22
C VAL A 49 1.08 -4.53 -6.93
N THR A 50 1.89 -4.53 -5.88
CA THR A 50 2.51 -5.72 -5.32
C THR A 50 1.66 -6.19 -4.15
N LEU A 51 1.13 -7.40 -4.23
CA LEU A 51 0.35 -8.04 -3.17
C LEU A 51 1.28 -8.61 -2.09
N PRO A 52 0.78 -8.89 -0.87
CA PRO A 52 1.59 -9.43 0.23
C PRO A 52 2.28 -10.77 -0.10
N ASP A 53 1.67 -11.58 -0.97
CA ASP A 53 2.21 -12.85 -1.46
C ASP A 53 3.33 -12.68 -2.52
N SER A 54 3.80 -11.44 -2.74
CA SER A 54 4.76 -11.05 -3.78
C SER A 54 4.26 -11.17 -5.21
N SER A 55 3.00 -11.57 -5.43
CA SER A 55 2.41 -11.47 -6.76
C SER A 55 2.22 -10.00 -7.13
N MET A 56 2.31 -9.70 -8.43
CA MET A 56 2.19 -8.33 -8.91
C MET A 56 1.26 -8.27 -10.11
N TRP A 57 0.44 -7.23 -10.14
CA TRP A 57 -0.26 -6.82 -11.34
C TRP A 57 0.07 -5.36 -11.61
N GLY A 58 -0.05 -4.94 -12.87
CA GLY A 58 0.19 -3.55 -13.23
C GLY A 58 -0.48 -3.20 -14.53
N VAL A 59 -0.78 -1.92 -14.66
CA VAL A 59 -1.31 -1.32 -15.87
C VAL A 59 -0.27 -0.39 -16.46
N ASN A 60 -0.17 -0.43 -17.78
CA ASN A 60 0.62 0.53 -18.54
C ASN A 60 -0.35 1.39 -19.34
N VAL A 61 -0.31 2.69 -19.10
CA VAL A 61 -1.15 3.67 -19.76
C VAL A 61 -0.27 4.56 -20.63
N MET A 62 -0.55 4.56 -21.93
CA MET A 62 0.18 5.39 -22.86
C MET A 62 -0.35 6.83 -22.81
N ILE A 63 0.49 7.76 -22.36
CA ILE A 63 0.15 9.17 -22.24
C ILE A 63 0.57 9.91 -23.51
N MET A 64 -0.43 10.34 -24.30
CA MET A 64 -0.19 11.11 -25.52
C MET A 64 0.04 12.60 -25.20
N PRO A 65 0.87 13.31 -26.00
CA PRO A 65 1.04 14.76 -25.86
C PRO A 65 -0.30 15.50 -25.97
N GLY A 66 -0.53 16.45 -25.07
CA GLY A 66 -1.73 17.29 -25.07
C GLY A 66 -2.98 16.66 -24.44
N MET A 67 -2.87 15.47 -23.84
CA MET A 67 -3.98 14.93 -23.04
C MET A 67 -4.27 15.80 -21.82
N THR A 68 -5.55 15.97 -21.53
CA THR A 68 -6.04 16.62 -20.31
C THR A 68 -5.93 15.70 -19.09
N VAL A 69 -5.95 16.27 -17.88
CA VAL A 69 -6.01 15.50 -16.62
C VAL A 69 -7.13 14.47 -16.59
N SER A 70 -8.33 14.81 -17.12
CA SER A 70 -9.47 13.90 -17.14
C SER A 70 -9.27 12.76 -18.14
N GLN A 71 -8.69 13.03 -19.30
CA GLN A 71 -8.34 11.97 -20.27
C GLN A 71 -7.29 11.02 -19.70
N LYS A 72 -6.25 11.53 -19.02
CA LYS A 72 -5.27 10.69 -18.33
C LYS A 72 -5.94 9.82 -17.26
N ARG A 73 -6.75 10.43 -16.38
CA ARG A 73 -7.52 9.71 -15.34
C ARG A 73 -8.38 8.61 -15.96
N ASP A 74 -9.15 8.93 -16.99
CA ASP A 74 -10.07 7.98 -17.62
C ASP A 74 -9.33 6.83 -18.30
N ALA A 75 -8.14 7.08 -18.86
CA ALA A 75 -7.29 6.05 -19.41
C ALA A 75 -6.77 5.08 -18.32
N PHE A 76 -6.40 5.59 -17.13
CA PHE A 76 -6.07 4.73 -15.99
C PHE A 76 -7.26 3.88 -15.53
N VAL A 77 -8.42 4.51 -15.33
CA VAL A 77 -9.64 3.82 -14.91
C VAL A 77 -10.01 2.73 -15.91
N ALA A 78 -9.98 3.03 -17.22
CA ALA A 78 -10.28 2.05 -18.26
C ALA A 78 -9.28 0.89 -18.26
N GLN A 79 -7.97 1.17 -18.15
CA GLN A 79 -6.94 0.14 -18.20
C GLN A 79 -6.97 -0.79 -16.97
N ILE A 80 -7.26 -0.25 -15.78
CA ILE A 80 -7.41 -1.04 -14.54
C ILE A 80 -8.65 -1.93 -14.61
N ASN A 81 -9.78 -1.39 -15.07
CA ASN A 81 -11.00 -2.18 -15.25
C ASN A 81 -10.82 -3.27 -16.32
N ALA A 82 -10.04 -2.99 -17.38
CA ALA A 82 -9.72 -3.97 -18.42
C ALA A 82 -8.78 -5.09 -17.94
N SER A 83 -7.94 -4.85 -16.92
CA SER A 83 -7.08 -5.88 -16.32
C SER A 83 -7.80 -6.73 -15.27
N GLY A 84 -9.10 -6.52 -15.05
CA GLY A 84 -9.91 -7.30 -14.10
C GLY A 84 -9.89 -6.77 -12.67
N HIS A 85 -9.31 -5.59 -12.43
CA HIS A 85 -9.32 -4.90 -11.14
C HIS A 85 -10.32 -3.73 -11.15
N SER A 86 -10.75 -3.25 -9.98
CA SER A 86 -11.75 -2.18 -9.91
C SER A 86 -11.09 -0.81 -9.72
N ALA A 87 -11.37 0.12 -10.62
CA ALA A 87 -11.08 1.55 -10.42
C ALA A 87 -12.27 2.41 -10.80
N VAL A 88 -12.48 3.49 -10.03
CA VAL A 88 -13.56 4.46 -10.26
C VAL A 88 -13.00 5.87 -10.30
N ALA A 89 -13.57 6.74 -11.13
CA ALA A 89 -13.29 8.16 -11.06
C ALA A 89 -13.82 8.71 -9.73
N ALA A 90 -12.99 9.46 -9.01
CA ALA A 90 -13.35 10.11 -7.76
C ALA A 90 -13.85 11.54 -8.03
N ALA A 91 -14.25 12.27 -6.98
CA ALA A 91 -14.69 13.65 -7.12
C ALA A 91 -13.55 14.54 -7.64
N GLY A 92 -13.70 15.05 -8.87
CA GLY A 92 -12.73 15.91 -9.54
C GLY A 92 -12.28 15.37 -10.90
N PRO A 93 -11.74 16.23 -11.78
CA PRO A 93 -11.24 15.81 -13.09
C PRO A 93 -9.92 15.02 -13.02
N ASP A 94 -9.24 15.07 -11.88
CA ASP A 94 -7.85 14.65 -11.66
C ASP A 94 -7.71 13.41 -10.78
N LYS A 95 -8.80 12.86 -10.23
CA LYS A 95 -8.74 11.80 -9.20
C LYS A 95 -9.42 10.52 -9.63
N PHE A 96 -8.80 9.39 -9.30
CA PHE A 96 -9.43 8.08 -9.36
C PHE A 96 -9.06 7.26 -8.14
N THR A 97 -9.91 6.31 -7.80
CA THR A 97 -9.72 5.41 -6.66
C THR A 97 -9.62 3.98 -7.16
N VAL A 98 -8.50 3.34 -6.85
CA VAL A 98 -8.31 1.89 -7.01
C VAL A 98 -8.95 1.21 -5.80
N GLN A 99 -9.87 0.29 -6.06
CA GLN A 99 -10.66 -0.39 -5.05
C GLN A 99 -10.26 -1.85 -4.91
N GLY A 100 -10.54 -2.44 -3.75
CA GLY A 100 -10.31 -3.88 -3.57
C GLY A 100 -8.85 -4.24 -3.39
N LEU A 101 -8.02 -3.32 -2.90
CA LEU A 101 -6.62 -3.61 -2.61
C LEU A 101 -6.54 -4.48 -1.36
N ALA A 102 -5.79 -5.58 -1.45
CA ALA A 102 -5.55 -6.43 -0.30
C ALA A 102 -4.73 -5.64 0.75
N PRO A 103 -5.04 -5.77 2.05
CA PRO A 103 -4.21 -5.20 3.11
C PRO A 103 -2.74 -5.60 2.97
N GLY A 104 -1.80 -4.70 3.28
CA GLY A 104 -0.37 -4.94 3.10
C GLY A 104 0.13 -4.89 1.64
N SER A 105 -0.74 -4.62 0.66
CA SER A 105 -0.31 -4.40 -0.72
C SER A 105 0.48 -3.09 -0.86
N THR A 106 1.46 -3.05 -1.74
CA THR A 106 2.16 -1.81 -2.11
C THR A 106 1.67 -1.33 -3.46
N LEU A 107 1.07 -0.14 -3.52
CA LEU A 107 0.73 0.51 -4.78
C LEU A 107 1.87 1.43 -5.19
N LYS A 108 2.42 1.22 -6.38
CA LYS A 108 3.54 1.95 -6.95
C LYS A 108 3.16 2.60 -8.27
N TRP A 109 3.56 3.85 -8.45
CA TRP A 109 3.35 4.66 -9.63
C TRP A 109 4.69 5.17 -10.12
N THR A 110 4.98 4.99 -11.41
CA THR A 110 6.17 5.56 -12.07
C THR A 110 5.73 6.49 -13.19
N ASP A 111 6.26 7.71 -13.20
CA ASP A 111 5.86 8.82 -14.07
C ASP A 111 6.15 8.59 -15.57
N GLY A 112 7.08 7.69 -15.91
CA GLY A 112 7.47 7.43 -17.30
C GLY A 112 8.14 8.62 -18.01
N GLY A 113 8.50 9.69 -17.29
CA GLY A 113 9.03 10.93 -17.86
C GLY A 113 7.96 11.78 -18.57
N THR A 114 6.75 11.86 -18.02
CA THR A 114 5.66 12.71 -18.52
C THR A 114 5.76 14.19 -18.15
N CYS A 115 6.81 14.58 -17.41
CA CYS A 115 7.06 15.93 -16.88
C CYS A 115 5.96 16.42 -15.91
N GLU A 116 5.41 15.49 -15.12
CA GLU A 116 4.34 15.74 -14.16
C GLU A 116 4.92 16.03 -12.78
N GLN A 117 4.55 17.17 -12.18
CA GLN A 117 5.20 17.69 -10.98
C GLN A 117 4.43 17.45 -9.68
N LEU A 118 3.18 16.99 -9.74
CA LEU A 118 2.27 16.95 -8.59
C LEU A 118 1.37 15.69 -8.60
N ASP A 119 1.89 14.56 -9.05
CA ASP A 119 1.17 13.29 -8.92
C ASP A 119 1.13 12.88 -7.43
N LYS A 120 0.01 12.29 -7.00
CA LYS A 120 -0.23 11.98 -5.59
C LYS A 120 -0.90 10.63 -5.42
N ILE A 121 -0.47 9.89 -4.39
CA ILE A 121 -1.07 8.63 -3.97
C ILE A 121 -1.43 8.76 -2.49
N VAL A 122 -2.67 8.43 -2.15
CA VAL A 122 -3.19 8.45 -0.76
C VAL A 122 -3.95 7.17 -0.47
N VAL A 123 -3.70 6.62 0.70
CA VAL A 123 -4.46 5.51 1.28
C VAL A 123 -4.88 5.93 2.69
N ALA A 124 -6.05 5.49 3.16
CA ALA A 124 -6.39 5.67 4.58
C ALA A 124 -5.40 4.88 5.45
N ALA A 125 -5.00 5.43 6.60
CA ALA A 125 -4.10 4.80 7.57
C ALA A 125 -2.77 4.27 6.98
N ALA A 126 -2.24 4.90 5.93
CA ALA A 126 -1.00 4.43 5.29
C ALA A 126 0.16 4.37 6.31
N PRO A 127 0.77 3.20 6.57
CA PRO A 127 1.86 3.09 7.55
C PRO A 127 3.21 3.59 7.01
N ALA A 128 3.44 3.42 5.70
CA ALA A 128 4.68 3.81 5.05
C ALA A 128 4.48 4.17 3.58
N ALA A 129 5.39 4.98 3.04
CA ALA A 129 5.46 5.31 1.64
C ALA A 129 6.91 5.59 1.19
N LEU A 130 7.13 5.61 -0.12
CA LEU A 130 8.42 5.86 -0.73
C LEU A 130 8.25 6.86 -1.87
N VAL A 131 9.11 7.87 -1.92
CA VAL A 131 9.30 8.71 -3.11
C VAL A 131 10.68 8.41 -3.68
N GLU A 132 10.76 8.08 -4.97
CA GLU A 132 12.02 7.68 -5.61
C GLU A 132 12.35 8.55 -6.82
N PHE A 133 13.64 8.79 -6.99
CA PHE A 133 14.24 9.44 -8.16
C PHE A 133 15.41 8.57 -8.60
N ARG A 134 15.16 7.59 -9.48
CA ARG A 134 16.18 6.61 -9.89
C ARG A 134 16.92 7.07 -11.14
N GLY A 135 18.25 7.00 -11.08
CA GLY A 135 19.13 7.32 -12.22
C GLY A 135 19.47 8.81 -12.30
N VAL A 136 19.70 9.27 -13.53
CA VAL A 136 20.07 10.66 -13.83
C VAL A 136 18.97 11.28 -14.68
N PHE A 137 18.56 12.49 -14.31
CA PHE A 137 17.49 13.21 -14.98
C PHE A 137 18.06 14.24 -15.95
N GLU A 138 17.32 14.51 -17.03
CA GLU A 138 17.59 15.67 -17.87
C GLU A 138 17.34 16.91 -17.02
N PRO A 139 18.31 17.83 -16.93
CA PRO A 139 18.23 18.95 -16.01
C PRO A 139 17.37 20.10 -16.53
N LEU A 140 16.86 19.98 -17.76
CA LEU A 140 15.94 20.92 -18.38
C LEU A 140 14.60 20.23 -18.64
N ASP A 141 13.53 21.00 -18.56
CA ASP A 141 12.18 20.58 -18.92
C ASP A 141 11.90 20.73 -20.43
N THR A 142 10.68 20.42 -20.86
CA THR A 142 10.27 20.52 -22.26
C THR A 142 10.22 21.95 -22.82
N LEU A 143 10.31 22.97 -21.95
CA LEU A 143 10.39 24.38 -22.30
C LEU A 143 11.81 24.95 -22.15
N HIS A 144 12.81 24.08 -22.01
CA HIS A 144 14.22 24.44 -21.77
C HIS A 144 14.44 25.28 -20.50
N GLN A 145 13.55 25.16 -19.51
CA GLN A 145 13.73 25.73 -18.17
C GLN A 145 14.36 24.69 -17.24
N PRO A 146 15.02 25.08 -16.14
CA PRO A 146 15.52 24.13 -15.16
C PRO A 146 14.41 23.20 -14.65
N ALA A 147 14.62 21.88 -14.76
CA ALA A 147 13.65 20.89 -14.32
C ALA A 147 13.37 21.04 -12.81
N ILE A 148 12.10 20.95 -12.41
CA ILE A 148 11.69 21.02 -11.01
C ILE A 148 11.39 19.60 -10.52
N PHE A 149 11.98 19.21 -9.40
CA PHE A 149 11.71 17.95 -8.71
C PHE A 149 10.86 18.21 -7.48
N THR A 150 9.83 17.40 -7.29
CA THR A 150 8.84 17.57 -6.21
C THR A 150 8.76 16.32 -5.37
N ALA A 151 8.79 16.48 -4.05
CA ALA A 151 8.40 15.42 -3.11
C ALA A 151 7.54 16.04 -2.01
N GLY A 152 6.63 15.25 -1.46
CA GLY A 152 5.79 15.69 -0.36
C GLY A 152 5.08 14.55 0.32
N ILE A 153 4.41 14.90 1.41
CA ILE A 153 3.62 14.01 2.25
C ILE A 153 2.22 14.58 2.42
N VAL A 154 1.26 13.69 2.64
CA VAL A 154 -0.15 14.01 2.84
C VAL A 154 -0.60 13.27 4.08
N THR A 155 -1.13 13.99 5.06
CA THR A 155 -1.68 13.43 6.30
C THR A 155 -2.99 14.11 6.67
N ASP A 156 -3.62 13.69 7.76
CA ASP A 156 -4.84 14.35 8.28
C ASP A 156 -4.57 15.80 8.73
N VAL A 157 -3.32 16.11 9.08
CA VAL A 157 -2.89 17.46 9.48
C VAL A 157 -2.79 18.40 8.27
N GLY A 158 -2.52 17.85 7.08
CA GLY A 158 -2.42 18.61 5.84
C GLY A 158 -1.38 18.06 4.87
N GLU A 159 -1.00 18.89 3.90
CA GLU A 159 0.01 18.56 2.90
C GLU A 159 1.30 19.34 3.15
N LEU A 160 2.43 18.64 3.12
CA LEU A 160 3.75 19.23 3.12
C LEU A 160 4.45 18.88 1.81
N THR A 161 4.67 19.89 0.98
CA THR A 161 5.36 19.75 -0.31
C THR A 161 6.67 20.52 -0.30
N ALA A 162 7.70 19.93 -0.89
CA ALA A 162 8.96 20.58 -1.19
C ALA A 162 9.28 20.40 -2.67
N THR A 163 9.85 21.44 -3.25
CA THR A 163 10.37 21.42 -4.62
C THR A 163 11.84 21.80 -4.60
N VAL A 164 12.60 21.35 -5.60
CA VAL A 164 13.97 21.80 -5.87
C VAL A 164 14.17 21.88 -7.38
N SER A 165 14.76 22.96 -7.88
CA SER A 165 15.09 23.07 -9.31
C SER A 165 16.46 22.49 -9.63
N ALA A 166 16.67 22.04 -10.86
CA ALA A 166 17.98 21.62 -11.36
C ALA A 166 19.02 22.74 -11.25
N GLN A 167 18.60 24.01 -11.35
CA GLN A 167 19.48 25.16 -11.17
C GLN A 167 20.01 25.25 -9.72
N GLU A 168 19.18 25.01 -8.72
CA GLU A 168 19.60 24.96 -7.31
C GLU A 168 20.57 23.82 -7.02
N LEU A 169 20.50 22.75 -7.82
CA LEU A 169 21.41 21.60 -7.75
C LEU A 169 22.67 21.77 -8.60
N ASN A 170 22.95 22.96 -9.12
CA ASN A 170 24.04 23.20 -10.08
C ASN A 170 24.02 22.22 -11.26
N PHE A 171 22.82 21.86 -11.72
CA PHE A 171 22.54 20.90 -12.78
C PHE A 171 23.01 19.47 -12.49
N GLN A 172 23.40 19.16 -11.25
CA GLN A 172 23.67 17.80 -10.79
C GLN A 172 22.35 17.13 -10.42
N THR A 173 21.81 16.37 -11.36
CA THR A 173 20.44 15.83 -11.30
C THR A 173 20.45 14.31 -11.15
N ASP A 174 21.46 13.79 -10.45
CA ASP A 174 21.47 12.41 -9.98
C ASP A 174 20.42 12.21 -8.88
N GLY A 175 19.75 11.07 -8.91
CA GLY A 175 18.74 10.65 -7.95
C GLY A 175 19.10 10.93 -6.48
N PRO A 176 20.28 10.49 -6.00
CA PRO A 176 20.74 10.79 -4.65
C PRO A 176 20.86 12.28 -4.32
N ILE A 177 21.31 13.10 -5.27
CA ILE A 177 21.46 14.54 -5.07
C ILE A 177 20.09 15.20 -4.94
N ILE A 178 19.15 14.83 -5.83
CA ILE A 178 17.76 15.30 -5.79
C ILE A 178 17.10 14.93 -4.46
N CYS A 179 17.19 13.65 -4.06
CA CYS A 179 16.61 13.16 -2.81
C CYS A 179 17.23 13.84 -1.59
N GLN A 180 18.56 14.05 -1.58
CA GLN A 180 19.24 14.72 -0.47
C GLN A 180 18.75 16.16 -0.28
N ALA A 181 18.55 16.90 -1.37
CA ALA A 181 18.05 18.27 -1.31
C ALA A 181 16.58 18.34 -0.86
N LEU A 182 15.74 17.43 -1.36
CA LEU A 182 14.33 17.34 -0.94
C LEU A 182 14.21 16.93 0.54
N PHE A 183 15.04 15.98 0.99
CA PHE A 183 15.12 15.56 2.40
C PHE A 183 15.41 16.74 3.32
N GLN A 184 16.39 17.59 2.98
CA GLN A 184 16.75 18.77 3.79
C GLN A 184 15.60 19.77 3.95
N ARG A 185 14.63 19.80 3.01
CA ARG A 185 13.44 20.67 3.07
C ARG A 185 12.27 20.02 3.80
N LEU A 186 12.10 18.71 3.65
CA LEU A 186 10.96 17.96 4.20
C LEU A 186 11.19 17.49 5.63
N ALA A 187 12.35 16.88 5.91
CA ALA A 187 12.60 16.19 7.19
C ALA A 187 12.46 17.08 8.43
N PRO A 188 12.90 18.36 8.45
CA PRO A 188 12.71 19.22 9.62
C PRO A 188 11.23 19.56 9.92
N ARG A 189 10.36 19.48 8.92
CA ARG A 189 8.94 19.84 9.01
C ARG A 189 8.04 18.62 9.13
N ALA A 190 8.47 17.47 8.64
CA ALA A 190 7.74 16.20 8.62
C ALA A 190 7.14 15.78 9.98
N PRO A 191 7.83 15.93 11.14
CA PRO A 191 7.26 15.58 12.45
C PRO A 191 6.03 16.40 12.81
N GLN A 192 5.89 17.63 12.30
CA GLN A 192 4.71 18.49 12.54
C GLN A 192 3.45 17.95 11.84
N TYR A 193 3.64 17.07 10.84
CA TYR A 193 2.57 16.43 10.09
C TYR A 193 2.37 14.97 10.51
N GLY A 194 3.01 14.51 11.60
CA GLY A 194 2.92 13.14 12.08
C GLY A 194 3.69 12.15 11.22
N THR A 195 4.85 12.56 10.68
CA THR A 195 5.66 11.69 9.82
C THR A 195 7.15 11.79 10.15
N GLN A 196 7.87 10.71 9.88
CA GLN A 196 9.32 10.68 9.87
C GLN A 196 9.78 10.35 8.45
N ILE A 197 10.79 11.07 7.97
CA ILE A 197 11.38 10.81 6.66
C ILE A 197 12.82 10.31 6.88
N ASN A 198 13.20 9.28 6.14
CA ASN A 198 14.56 8.77 6.06
C ASN A 198 15.09 8.94 4.62
N TYR A 199 16.35 9.30 4.50
CA TYR A 199 17.03 9.39 3.21
C TYR A 199 17.80 8.11 2.92
N ALA A 200 17.53 7.48 1.78
CA ALA A 200 18.11 6.20 1.39
C ALA A 200 18.71 6.26 -0.04
N GLY A 201 19.58 7.24 -0.28
CA GLY A 201 20.21 7.42 -1.58
C GLY A 201 19.22 7.93 -2.61
N ASP A 202 18.78 7.08 -3.54
CA ASP A 202 17.88 7.44 -4.65
C ASP A 202 16.38 7.49 -4.27
N ARG A 203 16.07 7.40 -2.97
CA ARG A 203 14.70 7.44 -2.46
C ARG A 203 14.59 8.05 -1.07
N LEU A 204 13.39 8.52 -0.77
CA LEU A 204 12.93 8.98 0.53
C LEU A 204 11.93 7.98 1.08
N GLU A 205 12.20 7.45 2.26
CA GLU A 205 11.30 6.57 3.00
C GLU A 205 10.49 7.41 3.98
N VAL A 206 9.18 7.32 3.90
CA VAL A 206 8.24 8.06 4.74
C VAL A 206 7.55 7.06 5.64
N TYR A 207 7.65 7.28 6.95
CA TYR A 207 6.95 6.52 7.97
C TYR A 207 5.91 7.44 8.59
N PHE A 208 4.67 6.95 8.65
CA PHE A 208 3.55 7.73 9.18
C PHE A 208 3.23 7.28 10.58
N ASP A 209 2.91 8.24 11.45
CA ASP A 209 2.29 7.96 12.74
C ASP A 209 0.81 7.63 12.51
N PRO A 210 0.33 6.46 12.97
CA PRO A 210 -1.08 6.07 12.86
C PRO A 210 -2.06 7.08 13.46
N ALA A 211 -1.63 7.90 14.43
CA ALA A 211 -2.46 8.92 15.06
C ALA A 211 -2.84 10.08 14.12
N TYR A 212 -2.08 10.30 13.04
CA TYR A 212 -2.23 11.45 12.15
C TYR A 212 -2.55 11.08 10.69
N THR A 213 -2.79 9.80 10.41
CA THR A 213 -3.09 9.30 9.05
C THR A 213 -4.35 8.47 8.96
N VAL A 214 -5.22 8.55 9.96
CA VAL A 214 -6.46 7.78 10.09
C VAL A 214 -7.31 7.88 8.82
N THR A 215 -7.52 9.10 8.30
CA THR A 215 -8.37 9.29 7.11
C THR A 215 -7.57 9.34 5.81
N GLN A 216 -6.35 9.86 5.87
CA GLN A 216 -5.44 9.93 4.74
C GLN A 216 -3.97 9.89 5.18
N GLY A 217 -3.20 9.03 4.50
CA GLY A 217 -1.75 8.99 4.54
C GLY A 217 -1.23 8.76 3.12
N GLY A 218 -0.21 9.52 2.71
CA GLY A 218 0.25 9.43 1.34
C GLY A 218 1.40 10.35 0.98
N ILE A 219 1.72 10.36 -0.29
CA ILE A 219 2.87 11.08 -0.85
C ILE A 219 2.49 11.87 -2.09
N ILE A 220 3.27 12.90 -2.33
CA ILE A 220 3.28 13.71 -3.55
C ILE A 220 4.65 13.51 -4.19
N PHE A 221 4.68 13.31 -5.49
CA PHE A 221 5.93 13.19 -6.24
C PHE A 221 5.76 13.75 -7.65
N GLY A 222 6.88 14.09 -8.26
CA GLY A 222 6.88 14.51 -9.65
C GLY A 222 8.19 15.15 -10.07
N THR A 223 8.33 15.32 -11.37
CA THR A 223 9.47 15.98 -11.99
C THR A 223 9.04 16.73 -13.24
N GLY A 224 9.66 17.88 -13.52
CA GLY A 224 9.58 18.55 -14.81
C GLY A 224 10.48 17.92 -15.87
N SER A 225 11.37 17.01 -15.48
CA SER A 225 12.30 16.35 -16.39
C SER A 225 11.57 15.35 -17.31
N PRO A 226 11.92 15.28 -18.61
CA PRO A 226 11.41 14.26 -19.53
C PRO A 226 12.05 12.87 -19.34
N SER A 227 12.97 12.74 -18.38
CA SER A 227 13.60 11.48 -18.01
C SER A 227 12.68 10.64 -17.11
N GLN A 228 12.72 9.33 -17.34
CA GLN A 228 12.05 8.36 -16.47
C GLN A 228 12.80 8.18 -15.14
N GLY A 229 12.12 7.64 -14.15
CA GLY A 229 12.72 7.22 -12.88
C GLY A 229 12.15 7.92 -11.67
N CYS A 230 11.24 8.88 -11.86
CA CYS A 230 10.46 9.44 -10.77
C CYS A 230 9.28 8.52 -10.46
N GLY A 231 9.04 8.26 -9.19
CA GLY A 231 7.93 7.45 -8.77
C GLY A 231 7.58 7.61 -7.31
N GLY A 232 6.40 7.12 -6.97
CA GLY A 232 5.91 7.04 -5.61
C GLY A 232 5.31 5.67 -5.34
N SER A 233 5.48 5.15 -4.13
CA SER A 233 4.70 4.01 -3.67
C SER A 233 4.16 4.21 -2.27
N VAL A 234 2.96 3.70 -2.01
CA VAL A 234 2.33 3.73 -0.68
C VAL A 234 1.99 2.30 -0.28
N LEU A 235 2.33 1.95 0.95
CA LEU A 235 1.90 0.71 1.58
C LEU A 235 0.45 0.88 2.03
N VAL A 236 -0.41 -0.04 1.61
CA VAL A 236 -1.77 -0.16 2.09
C VAL A 236 -1.70 -0.71 3.52
N PRO A 237 -2.39 -0.09 4.51
CA PRO A 237 -2.39 -0.63 5.85
C PRO A 237 -2.85 -2.08 5.83
N THR A 238 -2.20 -2.90 6.65
CA THR A 238 -2.82 -4.13 7.11
C THR A 238 -4.10 -3.73 7.85
N ALA A 239 -5.16 -4.53 7.76
CA ALA A 239 -6.37 -4.21 8.49
C ALA A 239 -6.02 -4.13 10.00
N PRO A 240 -6.77 -3.34 10.79
CA PRO A 240 -6.63 -3.38 12.24
C PRO A 240 -6.70 -4.85 12.71
N PRO A 241 -5.95 -5.25 13.75
CA PRO A 241 -6.04 -6.60 14.29
C PRO A 241 -7.50 -6.95 14.50
N THR A 242 -8.01 -7.91 13.72
CA THR A 242 -9.38 -8.43 13.94
C THR A 242 -9.35 -9.47 15.05
N GLY A 243 -8.19 -10.10 15.26
CA GLY A 243 -7.90 -10.93 16.39
C GLY A 243 -7.78 -10.12 17.68
N ASN A 244 -8.41 -10.60 18.74
CA ASN A 244 -8.15 -10.09 20.08
C ASN A 244 -6.74 -10.48 20.58
N GLY A 245 -6.07 -11.45 19.94
CA GLY A 245 -4.80 -12.03 20.38
C GLY A 245 -4.95 -13.11 21.45
N ASP A 246 -6.18 -13.47 21.83
CA ASP A 246 -6.48 -14.53 22.78
C ASP A 246 -6.46 -15.89 22.04
N MET A 247 -5.30 -16.53 22.06
CA MET A 247 -5.00 -17.75 21.32
C MET A 247 -5.22 -19.01 22.16
N ASN A 248 -5.37 -18.86 23.47
CA ASN A 248 -5.77 -19.96 24.34
C ASN A 248 -7.27 -19.90 24.72
N CYS A 249 -7.97 -18.84 24.33
CA CYS A 249 -9.39 -18.57 24.59
C CYS A 249 -9.75 -18.51 26.09
N ASP A 250 -8.85 -17.99 26.93
CA ASP A 250 -9.08 -17.80 28.36
C ASP A 250 -9.71 -16.44 28.73
N GLY A 251 -9.99 -15.62 27.72
CA GLY A 251 -10.58 -14.29 27.85
C GLY A 251 -9.57 -13.19 28.13
N ARG A 252 -8.27 -13.48 28.04
CA ARG A 252 -7.18 -12.52 28.17
C ARG A 252 -6.27 -12.61 26.95
N THR A 253 -5.47 -11.56 26.78
CA THR A 253 -4.42 -11.52 25.78
C THR A 253 -3.14 -11.18 26.50
N ASP A 254 -2.37 -12.20 26.81
CA ASP A 254 -1.14 -12.09 27.58
C ASP A 254 -0.06 -13.07 27.10
N ILE A 255 1.04 -13.16 27.86
CA ILE A 255 2.20 -13.97 27.48
C ILE A 255 1.88 -15.47 27.35
N LEU A 256 0.75 -15.94 27.92
CA LEU A 256 0.29 -17.32 27.85
C LEU A 256 -0.26 -17.67 26.45
N ASP A 257 -0.64 -16.67 25.65
CA ASP A 257 -1.12 -16.85 24.28
C ASP A 257 0.00 -17.15 23.29
N ILE A 258 1.26 -16.84 23.61
CA ILE A 258 2.41 -17.01 22.69
C ILE A 258 2.57 -18.46 22.22
N ASN A 259 2.48 -19.43 23.13
CA ASN A 259 2.68 -20.83 22.75
C ASN A 259 1.54 -21.35 21.86
N ALA A 260 0.31 -20.92 22.14
CA ALA A 260 -0.86 -21.26 21.35
C ALA A 260 -0.79 -20.59 19.96
N PHE A 261 -0.35 -19.34 19.90
CA PHE A 261 -0.08 -18.61 18.66
C PHE A 261 0.98 -19.30 17.79
N LEU A 262 2.13 -19.70 18.37
CA LEU A 262 3.17 -20.44 17.64
C LEU A 262 2.67 -21.81 17.16
N LEU A 263 1.82 -22.48 17.94
CA LEU A 263 1.19 -23.73 17.52
C LEU A 263 0.22 -23.50 16.34
N ALA A 264 -0.57 -22.42 16.37
CA ALA A 264 -1.46 -22.04 15.28
C ALA A 264 -0.70 -21.82 13.96
N ILE A 265 0.46 -21.16 14.00
CA ILE A 265 1.31 -20.92 12.82
C ILE A 265 1.99 -22.21 12.34
N SER A 266 2.58 -22.98 13.27
CA SER A 266 3.41 -24.15 12.91
C SER A 266 2.61 -25.40 12.59
N ASN A 267 1.45 -25.58 13.21
CA ASN A 267 0.57 -26.73 13.01
C ASN A 267 -0.90 -26.37 13.32
N PRO A 268 -1.63 -25.76 12.37
CA PRO A 268 -3.03 -25.38 12.53
C PRO A 268 -3.95 -26.54 12.96
N ALA A 269 -3.66 -27.76 12.49
CA ALA A 269 -4.44 -28.95 12.83
C ALA A 269 -4.24 -29.37 14.29
N ALA A 270 -3.02 -29.30 14.81
CA ALA A 270 -2.73 -29.54 16.22
C ALA A 270 -3.30 -28.44 17.11
N TYR A 271 -3.26 -27.18 16.67
CA TYR A 271 -3.92 -26.06 17.35
C TYR A 271 -5.42 -26.31 17.48
N ALA A 272 -6.11 -26.64 16.39
CA ALA A 272 -7.55 -26.93 16.41
C ALA A 272 -7.90 -28.16 17.27
N ALA A 273 -6.99 -29.12 17.43
CA ALA A 273 -7.18 -30.26 18.32
C ALA A 273 -7.00 -29.89 19.81
N LEU A 274 -6.10 -28.96 20.12
CA LEU A 274 -5.79 -28.55 21.49
C LEU A 274 -6.75 -27.46 22.01
N TYR A 275 -7.22 -26.59 21.10
CA TYR A 275 -8.12 -25.47 21.38
C TYR A 275 -9.37 -25.55 20.47
N PRO A 276 -10.24 -26.57 20.63
CA PRO A 276 -11.33 -26.86 19.68
C PRO A 276 -12.41 -25.76 19.62
N ASP A 277 -12.59 -25.00 20.70
CA ASP A 277 -13.54 -23.90 20.78
C ASP A 277 -12.91 -22.54 20.44
N CYS A 278 -11.61 -22.52 20.13
CA CYS A 278 -10.87 -21.29 19.86
C CYS A 278 -10.75 -21.03 18.36
N ASN A 279 -11.22 -19.86 17.92
CA ASN A 279 -11.09 -19.47 16.53
C ASN A 279 -9.62 -19.16 16.22
N ILE A 280 -9.03 -19.86 15.25
CA ILE A 280 -7.65 -19.60 14.84
C ILE A 280 -7.45 -18.14 14.39
N LEU A 281 -8.49 -17.52 13.83
CA LEU A 281 -8.46 -16.11 13.40
C LEU A 281 -8.36 -15.11 14.57
N ASN A 282 -8.40 -15.56 15.83
CA ASN A 282 -8.00 -14.72 16.97
C ASN A 282 -6.53 -14.28 16.88
N GLY A 283 -5.72 -15.00 16.10
CA GLY A 283 -4.31 -14.68 15.83
C GLY A 283 -4.10 -13.93 14.52
N ASP A 284 -5.17 -13.57 13.81
CA ASP A 284 -5.10 -12.71 12.62
C ASP A 284 -4.96 -11.26 13.09
N MET A 285 -3.72 -10.89 13.39
CA MET A 285 -3.36 -9.63 14.01
C MET A 285 -3.09 -8.54 12.97
N ASN A 286 -2.99 -8.90 11.69
CA ASN A 286 -2.90 -7.98 10.57
C ASN A 286 -4.21 -7.89 9.75
N GLY A 287 -5.22 -8.69 10.11
CA GLY A 287 -6.56 -8.73 9.52
C GLY A 287 -6.57 -9.14 8.03
N ASP A 288 -5.59 -9.92 7.58
CA ASP A 288 -5.49 -10.43 6.21
C ASP A 288 -6.27 -11.73 5.99
N GLY A 289 -6.89 -12.27 7.04
CA GLY A 289 -7.68 -13.50 7.04
C GLY A 289 -6.85 -14.77 7.21
N VAL A 290 -5.52 -14.67 7.44
CA VAL A 290 -4.59 -15.79 7.48
C VAL A 290 -3.60 -15.65 8.63
N VAL A 291 -3.71 -16.51 9.65
CA VAL A 291 -2.72 -16.54 10.74
C VAL A 291 -1.40 -17.13 10.27
N ASN A 292 -0.37 -16.30 10.18
CA ASN A 292 0.95 -16.66 9.69
C ASN A 292 2.07 -15.83 10.35
N ILE A 293 3.30 -15.92 9.83
CA ILE A 293 4.47 -15.23 10.41
C ILE A 293 4.36 -13.70 10.38
N LEU A 294 3.53 -13.14 9.50
CA LEU A 294 3.25 -11.71 9.39
C LEU A 294 2.45 -11.17 10.58
N ASP A 295 1.76 -12.04 11.33
CA ASP A 295 0.99 -11.66 12.53
C ASP A 295 1.86 -11.53 13.78
N ILE A 296 3.11 -12.01 13.77
CA ILE A 296 3.99 -12.00 14.96
C ILE A 296 4.24 -10.58 15.48
N ASN A 297 4.61 -9.65 14.61
CA ASN A 297 4.96 -8.30 15.05
C ASN A 297 3.73 -7.55 15.60
N PRO A 298 2.56 -7.57 14.92
CA PRO A 298 1.33 -7.04 15.50
C PRO A 298 0.89 -7.74 16.79
N PHE A 299 1.06 -9.07 16.90
CA PHE A 299 0.77 -9.83 18.13
C PHE A 299 1.61 -9.35 19.32
N ILE A 300 2.93 -9.19 19.13
CA ILE A 300 3.84 -8.69 20.17
C ILE A 300 3.47 -7.25 20.57
N ALA A 301 3.09 -6.41 19.61
CA ALA A 301 2.66 -5.04 19.90
C ALA A 301 1.41 -5.01 20.80
N GLN A 302 0.48 -5.94 20.61
CA GLN A 302 -0.72 -6.07 21.46
C GLN A 302 -0.37 -6.48 22.90
N LEU A 303 0.61 -7.36 23.11
CA LEU A 303 1.08 -7.77 24.44
C LEU A 303 1.78 -6.66 25.24
N GLY A 304 2.20 -5.58 24.57
CA GLY A 304 2.91 -4.46 25.17
C GLY A 304 2.02 -3.35 25.74
N ASN A 305 0.69 -3.44 25.54
CA ASN A 305 -0.32 -2.47 26.00
C ASN A 305 -1.06 -2.97 27.25
#